data_AF-A0A3B0QZA5-F1
#
_entry.id   AF-A0A3B0QZA5-F1
#
_cell.length_a   1.000
_cell.length_b   1.000
_cell.length_c   1.000
_cell.angle_alpha   90.00
_cell.angle_beta   90.00
_cell.angle_gamma   90.00
#
_symmetry.space_group_name_H-M   'P 1'
#
loop_
_entity.id
_entity.type
_entity.pdbx_description
1 polymer ?
#
loop_
_entity_poly.entity_id
_entity_poly.type
_entity_poly.pdbx_seq_one_letter_code
_entity_poly.pdbx_strand_id
1 'polypeptide(L)'
;MAINVELIRESFNNDIAPKADELVEFFYDDLFSRYSEVKPLFEKTDMPSQKKKLLASLKFLVENLEDTSILADALTSLGERHASYNVKAEHYPMVADSLLAALSEVMGGKWTPEVREAWTELYMTAAGIMQRACTA
;
A
#
# COMPACT_ATOMS: atom_id res chain seq x y z
N MET A 1 4.13 18.12 4.50
CA MET A 1 2.74 18.51 4.24
C MET A 1 1.84 17.60 5.06
N ALA A 2 0.60 17.99 5.29
CA ALA A 2 -0.38 17.16 5.98
C ALA A 2 -1.14 16.35 4.94
N ILE A 3 -1.32 15.05 5.19
CA ILE A 3 -2.06 14.14 4.32
C ILE A 3 -3.46 14.72 4.04
N ASN A 4 -3.84 14.83 2.77
CA ASN A 4 -5.18 15.25 2.37
C ASN A 4 -6.18 14.08 2.55
N VAL A 5 -6.75 13.99 3.75
CA VAL A 5 -7.64 12.90 4.17
C VAL A 5 -8.90 12.81 3.32
N GLU A 6 -9.52 13.96 3.01
CA GLU A 6 -10.75 14.02 2.22
C GLU A 6 -10.51 13.49 0.80
N LEU A 7 -9.46 13.98 0.14
CA LEU A 7 -9.10 13.54 -1.22
C LEU A 7 -8.81 12.03 -1.29
N ILE A 8 -8.11 11.48 -0.29
CA ILE A 8 -7.83 10.04 -0.24
C ILE A 8 -9.12 9.23 -0.05
N ARG A 9 -9.99 9.64 0.88
CA ARG A 9 -11.26 8.94 1.14
C ARG A 9 -12.18 8.98 -0.07
N GLU A 10 -12.31 10.14 -0.71
CA GLU A 10 -13.15 10.30 -1.89
C GLU A 10 -12.63 9.49 -3.08
N SER A 11 -11.33 9.61 -3.41
CA SER A 11 -10.72 8.82 -4.49
C SER A 11 -10.80 7.32 -4.21
N PHE A 12 -10.58 6.90 -2.95
CA PHE A 12 -10.73 5.50 -2.59
C PHE A 12 -12.16 5.01 -2.80
N ASN A 13 -13.15 5.68 -2.23
CA ASN A 13 -14.54 5.22 -2.25
C ASN A 13 -15.16 5.26 -3.65
N ASN A 14 -14.85 6.30 -4.43
CA ASN A 14 -15.50 6.53 -5.71
C ASN A 14 -14.82 5.81 -6.87
N ASP A 15 -13.49 5.66 -6.83
CA ASP A 15 -12.71 5.25 -8.01
C ASP A 15 -11.94 3.95 -7.80
N ILE A 16 -11.41 3.71 -6.59
CA ILE A 16 -10.53 2.57 -6.30
C ILE A 16 -11.33 1.37 -5.79
N ALA A 17 -12.18 1.57 -4.77
CA ALA A 17 -12.94 0.51 -4.11
C ALA A 17 -13.86 -0.28 -5.06
N PRO A 18 -14.56 0.35 -6.03
CA PRO A 18 -15.35 -0.39 -7.02
C PRO A 18 -14.53 -1.29 -7.94
N LYS A 19 -13.22 -1.03 -8.06
CA LYS A 19 -12.27 -1.73 -8.92
C LYS A 19 -11.14 -2.38 -8.11
N ALA A 20 -11.42 -2.72 -6.85
CA ALA A 20 -10.41 -3.19 -5.92
C ALA A 20 -9.72 -4.48 -6.39
N ASP A 21 -10.48 -5.40 -7.00
CA ASP A 21 -9.91 -6.64 -7.53
C ASP A 21 -8.94 -6.37 -8.71
N GLU A 22 -9.31 -5.46 -9.63
CA GLU A 22 -8.45 -5.02 -10.72
C GLU A 22 -7.16 -4.36 -10.19
N LEU A 23 -7.29 -3.51 -9.16
CA LEU A 23 -6.14 -2.84 -8.52
C LEU A 23 -5.09 -3.85 -8.04
N VAL A 24 -5.51 -4.88 -7.31
CA VAL A 24 -4.56 -5.85 -6.76
C VAL A 24 -4.00 -6.80 -7.79
N GLU A 25 -4.74 -7.07 -8.87
CA GLU A 25 -4.21 -7.78 -10.02
C GLU A 25 -3.10 -6.99 -10.69
N PHE A 26 -3.38 -5.74 -11.07
CA PHE A 26 -2.37 -4.85 -11.64
C PHE A 26 -1.16 -4.68 -10.73
N PHE A 27 -1.38 -4.50 -9.42
CA PHE A 27 -0.30 -4.33 -8.46
C PHE A 27 0.66 -5.53 -8.44
N TYR A 28 0.16 -6.76 -8.30
CA TYR A 28 1.03 -7.94 -8.21
C TYR A 28 1.68 -8.28 -9.54
N ASP A 29 0.96 -8.10 -10.65
CA ASP A 29 1.52 -8.33 -11.99
C ASP A 29 2.64 -7.33 -12.29
N ASP A 30 2.44 -6.05 -11.99
CA ASP A 30 3.47 -5.00 -12.17
C ASP A 30 4.66 -5.23 -11.23
N LEU A 31 4.43 -5.49 -9.94
CA LEU A 31 5.48 -5.74 -8.94
C LEU A 31 6.38 -6.91 -9.37
N PHE A 32 5.79 -8.03 -9.76
CA PHE A 32 6.55 -9.22 -10.15
C PHE A 32 7.17 -9.12 -11.55
N SER A 33 6.65 -8.25 -12.41
CA SER A 33 7.23 -7.94 -13.70
C SER A 33 8.47 -7.05 -13.56
N ARG A 34 8.37 -5.97 -12.78
CA ARG A 34 9.46 -4.98 -12.58
C ARG A 34 10.54 -5.47 -11.64
N TYR A 35 10.15 -6.10 -10.54
CA TYR A 35 11.01 -6.42 -9.41
C TYR A 35 11.01 -7.91 -9.15
N SER A 36 11.59 -8.68 -10.07
CA SER A 36 11.64 -10.15 -9.98
C SER A 36 12.30 -10.65 -8.69
N GLU A 37 13.17 -9.85 -8.09
CA GLU A 37 13.86 -10.11 -6.82
C GLU A 37 12.92 -10.17 -5.60
N VAL A 38 11.69 -9.64 -5.69
CA VAL A 38 10.72 -9.75 -4.59
C VAL A 38 9.91 -11.04 -4.66
N LYS A 39 9.88 -11.75 -5.79
CA LYS A 39 9.13 -13.00 -5.98
C LYS A 39 9.42 -14.05 -4.90
N PRO A 40 10.68 -14.28 -4.48
CA PRO A 40 11.00 -15.24 -3.42
C PRO A 40 10.29 -14.98 -2.09
N LEU A 41 9.93 -13.72 -1.79
CA LEU A 41 9.17 -13.36 -0.57
C LEU A 41 7.73 -13.87 -0.61
N PHE A 42 7.22 -14.20 -1.81
CA PHE A 42 5.84 -14.63 -2.04
C PHE A 42 5.71 -16.09 -2.50
N GLU A 43 6.80 -16.84 -2.67
CA GLU A 43 6.78 -18.22 -3.20
C GLU A 43 5.89 -19.18 -2.39
N LYS A 44 5.82 -18.98 -1.07
CA LYS A 44 5.02 -19.83 -0.16
C LYS A 44 3.72 -19.16 0.27
N THR A 45 3.33 -18.09 -0.41
CA THR A 45 2.17 -17.28 -0.07
C THR A 45 0.96 -17.73 -0.87
N ASP A 46 -0.17 -17.92 -0.19
CA ASP A 46 -1.47 -18.09 -0.83
C ASP A 46 -1.90 -16.75 -1.47
N MET A 47 -1.62 -16.59 -2.76
CA MET A 47 -1.82 -15.34 -3.49
C MET A 47 -3.29 -14.84 -3.48
N PRO A 48 -4.31 -15.69 -3.66
CA PRO A 48 -5.71 -15.30 -3.44
C PRO A 48 -5.97 -14.66 -2.07
N SER A 49 -5.49 -15.26 -0.98
CA SER A 49 -5.64 -14.68 0.36
C SER A 49 -4.80 -13.41 0.53
N GLN A 50 -3.62 -13.36 -0.09
CA GLN A 50 -2.73 -12.21 -0.03
C GLN A 50 -3.32 -10.96 -0.71
N LYS A 51 -3.95 -11.13 -1.88
CA LYS A 51 -4.69 -10.06 -2.58
C LYS A 51 -5.77 -9.45 -1.67
N LYS A 52 -6.55 -10.30 -0.99
CA LYS A 52 -7.56 -9.85 -0.02
C LYS A 52 -6.97 -9.09 1.16
N LYS A 53 -5.82 -9.55 1.68
CA LYS A 53 -5.12 -8.87 2.79
C LYS A 53 -4.65 -7.47 2.38
N LEU A 54 -4.09 -7.32 1.18
CA LEU A 54 -3.66 -6.01 0.68
C LEU A 54 -4.85 -5.03 0.60
N LEU A 55 -5.97 -5.46 0.03
CA LEU A 55 -7.19 -4.64 -0.02
C LEU A 55 -7.70 -4.26 1.37
N ALA A 56 -7.75 -5.21 2.29
CA ALA A 56 -8.16 -4.96 3.67
C ALA A 56 -7.23 -3.95 4.35
N SER A 57 -5.91 -4.03 4.11
CA SER A 57 -4.94 -3.07 4.64
C SER A 57 -5.13 -1.67 4.06
N LEU A 58 -5.36 -1.53 2.75
CA LEU A 58 -5.63 -0.23 2.13
C LEU A 58 -6.93 0.39 2.68
N LYS A 59 -8.00 -0.41 2.75
CA LYS A 59 -9.26 0.03 3.33
C LYS A 59 -9.10 0.49 4.78
N PHE A 60 -8.41 -0.31 5.60
CA PHE A 60 -8.13 0.03 7.00
C PHE A 60 -7.36 1.35 7.13
N LEU A 61 -6.35 1.58 6.29
CA LEU A 61 -5.62 2.85 6.27
C LEU A 61 -6.54 4.03 6.00
N VAL A 62 -7.37 3.93 4.94
CA VAL A 62 -8.30 4.99 4.52
C VAL A 62 -9.37 5.30 5.59
N GLU A 63 -9.90 4.25 6.24
CA GLU A 63 -10.90 4.39 7.30
C GLU A 63 -10.32 5.08 8.54
N ASN A 64 -9.05 4.86 8.86
CA ASN A 64 -8.43 5.30 10.11
C ASN A 64 -7.42 6.46 9.94
N LEU A 65 -7.42 7.18 8.81
CA LEU A 65 -6.46 8.27 8.53
C LEU A 65 -6.34 9.34 9.62
N GLU A 66 -7.40 9.56 10.40
CA GLU A 66 -7.43 10.53 11.49
C GLU A 66 -7.09 9.91 12.86
N ASP A 67 -7.16 8.59 13.00
CA ASP A 67 -6.81 7.88 14.22
C ASP A 67 -5.34 7.42 14.18
N THR A 68 -4.47 8.38 14.44
CA THR A 68 -3.02 8.18 14.38
C THR A 68 -2.52 7.12 15.37
N SER A 69 -3.20 6.91 16.50
CA SER A 69 -2.81 5.89 17.48
C SER A 69 -3.12 4.49 16.97
N ILE A 70 -4.33 4.27 16.46
CA ILE A 70 -4.74 2.99 15.89
C ILE A 70 -3.83 2.62 14.70
N LEU A 71 -3.55 3.60 13.83
CA LEU A 71 -2.65 3.38 12.69
C LEU A 71 -1.22 3.06 13.15
N ALA A 72 -0.69 3.78 14.13
CA ALA A 72 0.65 3.54 14.64
C ALA A 72 0.81 2.11 15.18
N ASP A 73 -0.12 1.65 16.02
CA ASP A 73 -0.06 0.32 16.62
C ASP A 73 -0.19 -0.78 15.54
N ALA A 74 -1.17 -0.64 14.65
CA ALA A 74 -1.41 -1.62 13.59
C ALA A 74 -0.23 -1.73 12.61
N LEU A 75 0.34 -0.59 12.20
CA LEU A 75 1.48 -0.54 11.28
C LEU A 75 2.77 -1.01 11.95
N THR A 76 2.96 -0.74 13.24
CA THR A 76 4.11 -1.25 14.01
C THR A 76 4.07 -2.77 14.03
N SER A 77 2.95 -3.37 14.43
CA SER A 77 2.78 -4.83 14.43
C SER A 77 2.88 -5.44 13.02
N LEU A 78 2.42 -4.73 11.99
CA LEU A 78 2.61 -5.16 10.60
C LEU A 78 4.09 -5.12 10.19
N GLY A 79 4.83 -4.10 10.60
CA GLY A 79 6.27 -3.96 10.37
C GLY A 79 7.08 -5.09 10.99
N GLU A 80 6.83 -5.43 12.26
CA GLU A 80 7.48 -6.57 12.94
C GLU A 80 7.26 -7.89 12.18
N ARG A 81 6.05 -8.13 11.68
CA ARG A 81 5.76 -9.28 10.82
C ARG A 81 6.52 -9.21 9.50
N HIS A 82 6.60 -8.05 8.86
CA HIS A 82 7.36 -7.87 7.63
C HIS A 82 8.86 -8.18 7.84
N ALA A 83 9.44 -7.78 8.98
CA ALA A 83 10.80 -8.17 9.34
C ALA A 83 10.94 -9.70 9.43
N SER A 84 9.98 -10.37 10.07
CA SER A 84 9.97 -11.85 10.16
C SER A 84 9.84 -12.54 8.79
N TYR A 85 9.31 -11.85 7.78
CA TYR A 85 9.22 -12.31 6.39
C TYR A 85 10.46 -11.94 5.56
N ASN A 86 11.52 -11.43 6.19
CA ASN A 86 12.74 -10.98 5.54
C ASN A 86 12.53 -9.80 4.57
N VAL A 87 11.50 -8.97 4.81
CA VAL A 87 11.31 -7.72 4.08
C VAL A 87 12.35 -6.70 4.54
N LYS A 88 12.99 -6.03 3.59
CA LYS A 88 14.04 -5.05 3.81
C LYS A 88 13.59 -3.66 3.38
N ALA A 89 14.32 -2.64 3.83
CA ALA A 89 14.08 -1.24 3.45
C ALA A 89 14.04 -1.05 1.92
N GLU A 90 14.88 -1.77 1.17
CA GLU A 90 14.94 -1.70 -0.30
C GLU A 90 13.66 -2.18 -1.01
N HIS A 91 12.82 -2.99 -0.35
CA HIS A 91 11.56 -3.48 -0.95
C HIS A 91 10.43 -2.44 -0.86
N TYR A 92 10.49 -1.48 0.09
CA TYR A 92 9.41 -0.52 0.27
C TYR A 92 9.28 0.45 -0.93
N PRO A 93 10.36 1.01 -1.51
CA PRO A 93 10.25 1.78 -2.75
C PRO A 93 9.66 0.97 -3.92
N MET A 94 10.03 -0.30 -4.07
CA MET A 94 9.51 -1.18 -5.13
C MET A 94 7.99 -1.36 -5.02
N VAL A 95 7.50 -1.59 -3.81
CA VAL A 95 6.06 -1.67 -3.52
C VAL A 95 5.36 -0.33 -3.75
N ALA A 96 6.02 0.79 -3.42
CA ALA A 96 5.47 2.13 -3.67
C ALA A 96 5.22 2.35 -5.16
N ASP A 97 6.22 2.06 -5.99
CA ASP A 97 6.16 2.26 -7.43
C ASP A 97 5.03 1.46 -8.07
N SER A 98 4.94 0.16 -7.75
CA SER A 98 3.88 -0.70 -8.30
C SER A 98 2.49 -0.37 -7.75
N LEU A 99 2.38 0.05 -6.49
CA LEU A 99 1.09 0.48 -5.94
C LEU A 99 0.60 1.76 -6.59
N LEU A 100 1.47 2.76 -6.75
CA LEU A 100 1.12 4.03 -7.41
C LEU A 100 0.82 3.83 -8.90
N ALA A 101 1.52 2.90 -9.56
CA ALA A 101 1.20 2.51 -10.94
C ALA A 101 -0.19 1.87 -11.05
N ALA A 102 -0.53 0.94 -10.15
CA ALA A 102 -1.85 0.31 -10.13
C ALA A 102 -2.98 1.31 -9.83
N LEU A 103 -2.76 2.23 -8.89
CA LEU A 103 -3.72 3.31 -8.60
C LEU A 103 -3.93 4.22 -9.81
N SER A 104 -2.84 4.59 -10.49
CA SER A 104 -2.90 5.38 -11.73
C SER A 104 -3.69 4.70 -12.83
N GLU A 105 -3.50 3.39 -13.01
CA GLU A 105 -4.21 2.61 -14.03
C GLU A 105 -5.72 2.57 -13.75
N VAL A 106 -6.09 2.25 -12.51
CA VAL A 106 -7.48 2.09 -12.09
C VAL A 106 -8.27 3.41 -12.14
N MET A 107 -7.61 4.51 -11.75
CA MET A 107 -8.22 5.85 -11.73
C MET A 107 -8.16 6.56 -13.09
N GLY A 108 -7.24 6.19 -13.97
CA GLY A 108 -7.08 6.76 -15.31
C GLY A 108 -6.99 8.29 -15.27
N GLY A 109 -7.87 8.98 -16.02
CA GLY A 109 -7.89 10.44 -16.09
C GLY A 109 -8.18 11.18 -14.78
N LYS A 110 -8.60 10.47 -13.71
CA LYS A 110 -8.79 11.04 -12.37
C LYS A 110 -7.52 10.99 -11.51
N TRP A 111 -6.44 10.36 -11.99
CA TRP A 111 -5.15 10.35 -11.31
C TRP A 111 -4.39 11.68 -11.52
N THR A 112 -4.88 12.73 -10.86
CA THR A 112 -4.27 14.07 -10.94
C THR A 112 -2.97 14.13 -10.11
N PRO A 113 -2.12 15.16 -10.31
CA PRO A 113 -0.92 15.37 -9.49
C PRO A 113 -1.23 15.43 -7.99
N GLU A 114 -2.33 16.05 -7.60
CA GLU A 114 -2.75 16.20 -6.19
C GLU A 114 -3.16 14.85 -5.58
N VAL A 115 -3.89 14.02 -6.34
CA VAL A 115 -4.26 12.67 -5.92
C VAL A 115 -2.99 11.83 -5.75
N ARG A 116 -2.09 11.88 -6.74
CA ARG A 116 -0.81 11.16 -6.69
C ARG A 116 0.01 11.56 -5.47
N GLU A 117 0.13 12.86 -5.20
CA GLU A 117 0.86 13.38 -4.04
C GLU A 117 0.26 12.86 -2.74
N ALA A 118 -1.07 12.95 -2.56
CA ALA A 118 -1.76 12.49 -1.36
C ALA A 118 -1.56 10.98 -1.10
N TRP A 119 -1.68 10.14 -2.14
CA TRP A 119 -1.45 8.70 -2.02
C TRP A 119 0.02 8.35 -1.78
N THR A 120 0.95 9.11 -2.37
CA THR A 120 2.38 8.96 -2.12
C THR A 120 2.70 9.28 -0.65
N GLU A 121 2.18 10.37 -0.12
CA GLU A 121 2.38 10.75 1.29
C GLU A 121 1.80 9.71 2.26
N LEU A 122 0.59 9.19 1.98
CA LEU A 122 -0.01 8.12 2.77
C LEU A 122 0.88 6.88 2.80
N TYR A 123 1.33 6.42 1.64
CA TYR A 123 2.21 5.25 1.54
C TYR A 123 3.50 5.46 2.31
N MET A 124 4.19 6.58 2.09
CA MET A 124 5.48 6.88 2.73
C MET A 124 5.35 7.00 4.25
N THR A 125 4.23 7.54 4.74
CA THR A 125 3.93 7.62 6.17
C THR A 125 3.77 6.21 6.76
N ALA A 126 2.96 5.37 6.13
CA ALA A 126 2.73 3.99 6.57
C ALA A 126 4.00 3.15 6.53
N ALA A 127 4.72 3.17 5.41
CA ALA A 127 5.99 2.49 5.21
C ALA A 127 7.05 2.96 6.22
N GLY A 128 7.08 4.26 6.54
CA GLY A 128 8.00 4.82 7.53
C GLY A 128 7.75 4.28 8.94
N ILE A 129 6.48 4.10 9.34
CA ILE A 129 6.13 3.50 10.64
C ILE A 129 6.58 2.03 10.67
N MET A 130 6.23 1.26 9.64
CA MET A 130 6.59 -0.16 9.54
C MET A 130 8.11 -0.39 9.60
N GLN A 131 8.88 0.44 8.90
CA GLN A 131 10.34 0.34 8.87
C GLN A 131 10.97 0.64 10.24
N ARG A 132 10.46 1.64 10.97
CA ARG A 132 10.97 1.95 12.32
C ARG A 132 10.71 0.83 13.32
N ALA A 133 9.59 0.11 13.18
CA ALA A 133 9.27 -1.04 14.02
C ALA A 133 10.26 -2.22 13.86
N CYS A 134 10.95 -2.31 12.71
CA CYS A 134 11.93 -3.36 12.45
C CYS A 134 13.31 -3.07 13.08
N THR A 135 13.56 -1.82 13.48
CA THR A 135 14.87 -1.35 13.97
C THR A 135 14.92 -1.15 15.50
N ALA A 136 13.80 -1.37 16.19
CA ALA A 136 13.67 -1.26 17.65
C ALA A 136 13.93 -2.61 18.32
#